data_AF-A0A9W6PRL4-F1
#
_entry.id   AF-A0A9W6PRL4-F1
#
_cell.length_a   1.000
_cell.length_b   1.000
_cell.length_c   1.000
_cell.angle_alpha   90.00
_cell.angle_beta   90.00
_cell.angle_gamma   90.00
#
_symmetry.space_group_name_H-M   'P 1'
#
loop_
_entity.id
_entity.type
_entity.pdbx_description
1 polymer ?
#
loop_
_entity_poly.entity_id
_entity_poly.type
_entity_poly.pdbx_seq_one_letter_code
_entity_poly.pdbx_strand_id
1 'polypeptide(L)'
;MSEATAWRYVDETVEVLAAWAPGLREALVGLGEGDFVIVDGTLIPTDRIKADEPYYSQKHRKHGMNVQVVASPDGTPLWFSRALPGRTHDLTAARAHGIVQACLTREILVLADRAYRGAGATFRTPYYNHHELPEHYQQYNRDHARLRAPGERAFAQLKAWKVFSKARCSTNRISRLIAAVHTLIIHSPTTSENSG
;
A
#
# COMPACT_ATOMS: atom_id res chain seq x y z
N MET A 1 3.45 35.20 -13.36
CA MET A 1 2.70 33.93 -13.45
C MET A 1 1.50 34.03 -12.52
N SER A 2 0.29 33.74 -13.00
CA SER A 2 -0.90 33.76 -12.12
C SER A 2 -0.94 32.52 -11.24
N GLU A 3 -1.63 32.59 -10.11
CA GLU A 3 -1.86 31.43 -9.23
C GLU A 3 -2.53 30.27 -9.99
N ALA A 4 -3.50 30.56 -10.86
CA ALA A 4 -4.16 29.57 -11.70
C ALA A 4 -3.18 28.88 -12.66
N THR A 5 -2.25 29.64 -13.24
CA THR A 5 -1.21 29.09 -14.13
C THR A 5 -0.26 28.18 -13.36
N ALA A 6 0.13 28.55 -12.14
CA ALA A 6 0.99 27.71 -11.29
C ALA A 6 0.31 26.39 -10.92
N TRP A 7 -0.98 26.42 -10.53
CA TRP A 7 -1.74 25.21 -10.22
C TRP A 7 -1.90 24.28 -11.41
N ARG A 8 -2.11 24.84 -12.62
CA ARG A 8 -2.17 24.03 -13.85
C ARG A 8 -0.88 23.25 -14.07
N TYR A 9 0.29 23.88 -13.92
CA TYR A 9 1.57 23.19 -14.05
C TYR A 9 1.78 22.09 -13.00
N VAL A 10 1.32 22.31 -11.77
CA VAL A 10 1.36 21.28 -10.72
C VAL A 10 0.50 20.07 -11.11
N ASP A 11 -0.74 20.31 -11.53
CA ASP A 11 -1.66 19.22 -11.88
C ASP A 11 -1.18 18.47 -13.14
N GLU A 12 -0.66 19.17 -14.17
CA GLU A 12 -0.04 18.55 -15.36
C GLU A 12 1.18 17.69 -14.99
N THR A 13 2.04 18.20 -14.11
CA THR A 13 3.21 17.44 -13.63
C THR A 13 2.80 16.18 -12.88
N VAL A 14 1.79 16.27 -12.02
CA VAL A 14 1.24 15.10 -11.30
C VAL A 14 0.66 14.09 -12.28
N GLU A 15 -0.03 14.53 -13.32
CA GLU A 15 -0.58 13.63 -14.34
C GLU A 15 0.51 12.89 -15.12
N VAL A 16 1.56 13.58 -15.54
CA VAL A 16 2.70 12.96 -16.24
C VAL A 16 3.39 11.94 -15.34
N LEU A 17 3.70 12.31 -14.09
CA LEU A 17 4.35 11.40 -13.14
C LEU A 17 3.46 10.20 -12.82
N ALA A 18 2.16 10.40 -12.64
CA ALA A 18 1.21 9.32 -12.37
C ALA A 18 1.12 8.34 -13.55
N ALA A 19 1.23 8.83 -14.79
CA ALA A 19 1.22 7.98 -15.99
C ALA A 19 2.45 7.08 -16.10
N TRP A 20 3.55 7.41 -15.43
CA TRP A 20 4.78 6.60 -15.38
C TRP A 20 4.81 5.60 -14.22
N ALA A 21 3.82 5.63 -13.33
CA ALA A 21 3.76 4.68 -12.22
C ALA A 21 3.46 3.28 -12.76
N PRO A 22 4.21 2.25 -12.36
CA PRO A 22 3.99 0.89 -12.85
C PRO A 22 2.61 0.38 -12.43
N GLY A 23 1.98 -0.38 -13.32
CA GLY A 23 0.82 -1.19 -12.96
C GLY A 23 1.22 -2.37 -12.07
N LEU A 24 0.26 -2.95 -11.35
CA LEU A 24 0.51 -4.11 -10.47
C LEU A 24 1.23 -5.27 -11.19
N ARG A 25 0.86 -5.55 -12.45
CA ARG A 25 1.48 -6.64 -13.22
C ARG A 25 2.93 -6.36 -13.59
N GLU A 26 3.24 -5.10 -13.90
CA GLU A 26 4.59 -4.63 -14.23
C GLU A 26 5.48 -4.65 -12.99
N ALA A 27 4.95 -4.18 -11.85
CA ALA A 27 5.62 -4.22 -10.55
C ALA A 27 5.98 -5.63 -10.07
N LEU A 28 5.27 -6.65 -10.56
CA LEU A 28 5.52 -8.05 -10.22
C LEU A 28 6.37 -8.78 -11.29
N VAL A 29 6.84 -8.11 -12.33
CA VAL A 29 7.73 -8.73 -13.35
C VAL A 29 9.00 -9.24 -12.67
N GLY A 30 9.44 -10.44 -13.06
CA GLY A 30 10.59 -11.10 -12.47
C GLY A 30 10.31 -11.90 -11.20
N LEU A 31 9.13 -11.73 -10.57
CA LEU A 31 8.70 -12.52 -9.41
C LEU A 31 7.84 -13.72 -9.82
N GLY A 32 8.03 -14.85 -9.13
CA GLY A 32 7.32 -16.11 -9.36
C GLY A 32 7.32 -17.06 -8.16
N GLU A 33 7.27 -18.36 -8.44
CA GLU A 33 7.34 -19.42 -7.43
C GLU A 33 8.66 -19.33 -6.63
N GLY A 34 8.56 -19.44 -5.31
CA GLY A 34 9.70 -19.32 -4.39
C GLY A 34 9.99 -17.87 -3.95
N ASP A 35 9.49 -16.87 -4.67
CA ASP A 35 9.53 -15.48 -4.23
C ASP A 35 8.42 -15.16 -3.24
N PHE A 36 8.62 -14.09 -2.48
CA PHE A 36 7.56 -13.54 -1.64
C PHE A 36 7.52 -12.02 -1.66
N VAL A 37 6.32 -11.48 -1.43
CA VAL A 37 6.07 -10.06 -1.24
C VAL A 37 5.31 -9.83 0.05
N ILE A 38 5.36 -8.59 0.53
CA ILE A 38 4.60 -8.13 1.68
C ILE A 38 3.42 -7.32 1.15
N VAL A 39 2.22 -7.66 1.59
CA VAL A 39 1.01 -6.89 1.32
C VAL A 39 0.48 -6.28 2.60
N ASP A 40 0.21 -5.00 2.55
CA ASP A 40 -0.34 -4.26 3.67
C ASP A 40 -1.31 -3.17 3.20
N GLY A 41 -2.22 -2.80 4.08
CA GLY A 41 -3.24 -1.78 3.85
C GLY A 41 -3.08 -0.64 4.84
N THR A 42 -3.16 0.60 4.36
CA THR A 42 -3.10 1.76 5.24
C THR A 42 -4.18 2.78 4.94
N LEU A 43 -4.61 3.46 5.98
CA LEU A 43 -5.51 4.60 5.87
C LEU A 43 -4.70 5.88 5.71
N ILE A 44 -4.86 6.55 4.56
CA ILE A 44 -4.42 7.94 4.39
C ILE A 44 -5.54 8.84 4.94
N PRO A 45 -5.29 9.64 5.99
CA PRO A 45 -6.30 10.52 6.55
C PRO A 45 -6.77 11.56 5.52
N THR A 46 -8.07 11.83 5.52
CA THR A 46 -8.65 12.89 4.69
C THR A 46 -9.60 13.74 5.51
N ASP A 47 -9.56 15.06 5.29
CA ASP A 47 -10.56 15.95 5.87
C ASP A 47 -11.94 15.69 5.24
N ARG A 48 -12.99 15.90 6.03
CA ARG A 48 -14.40 15.60 5.76
C ARG A 48 -14.84 16.01 4.34
N ILE A 49 -15.13 15.03 3.47
CA ILE A 49 -15.79 15.24 2.17
C ILE A 49 -17.28 15.00 2.40
N LYS A 50 -18.16 15.93 2.00
CA LYS A 50 -19.63 15.97 2.27
C LYS A 50 -20.43 14.65 2.09
N ALA A 51 -19.87 13.62 1.47
CA ALA A 51 -20.43 12.27 1.38
C ALA A 51 -19.85 11.38 2.50
N ASP A 52 -20.34 11.55 3.73
CA ASP A 52 -19.60 11.19 4.96
C ASP A 52 -19.50 9.67 5.28
N GLU A 53 -20.35 8.79 4.73
CA GLU A 53 -20.41 7.41 5.25
C GLU A 53 -19.33 6.41 4.77
N PRO A 54 -18.98 6.31 3.47
CA PRO A 54 -18.08 5.25 3.00
C PRO A 54 -16.61 5.48 3.37
N TYR A 55 -16.23 6.71 3.74
CA TYR A 55 -14.85 7.08 4.05
C TYR A 55 -14.49 6.90 5.53
N TYR A 56 -15.46 6.68 6.41
CA TYR A 56 -15.21 6.49 7.83
C TYR A 56 -14.69 5.06 8.11
N SER A 57 -13.43 4.96 8.54
CA SER A 57 -12.87 3.69 9.00
C SER A 57 -13.24 3.46 10.46
N GLN A 58 -14.03 2.43 10.73
CA GLN A 58 -14.36 2.04 12.11
C GLN A 58 -13.09 1.61 12.88
N LYS A 59 -12.18 0.88 12.23
CA LYS A 59 -10.89 0.43 12.79
C LYS A 59 -10.04 1.60 13.28
N HIS A 60 -9.98 2.68 12.51
CA HIS A 60 -9.13 3.83 12.82
C HIS A 60 -9.89 5.03 13.42
N ARG A 61 -11.22 4.92 13.54
CA ARG A 61 -12.17 5.97 14.00
C ARG A 61 -11.97 7.33 13.32
N LYS A 62 -11.54 7.31 12.05
CA LYS A 62 -11.18 8.49 11.25
C LYS A 62 -11.67 8.34 9.81
N HIS A 63 -11.96 9.45 9.16
CA HIS A 63 -12.17 9.47 7.71
C HIS A 63 -10.83 9.35 7.00
N GLY A 64 -10.82 8.56 5.94
CA GLY A 64 -9.64 8.42 5.11
C GLY A 64 -9.90 7.56 3.89
N MET A 65 -8.82 7.29 3.17
CA MET A 65 -8.84 6.40 2.02
C MET A 65 -7.90 5.24 2.28
N ASN A 66 -8.41 4.02 2.04
CA ASN A 66 -7.63 2.81 2.12
C ASN A 66 -6.75 2.71 0.86
N VAL A 67 -5.45 2.57 1.07
CA VAL A 67 -4.44 2.34 0.03
C VAL A 67 -3.72 1.05 0.38
N GLN A 68 -3.53 0.20 -0.62
CA GLN A 68 -2.78 -1.04 -0.51
C GLN A 68 -1.36 -0.83 -1.02
N VAL A 69 -0.39 -1.54 -0.43
CA VAL A 69 0.98 -1.61 -0.91
C VAL A 69 1.35 -3.07 -1.19
N VAL A 70 2.14 -3.26 -2.24
CA VAL A 70 2.94 -4.48 -2.44
C VAL A 70 4.40 -4.05 -2.30
N ALA A 71 5.12 -4.68 -1.38
CA ALA A 71 6.51 -4.40 -1.11
C ALA A 71 7.36 -5.66 -1.25
N SER A 72 8.61 -5.50 -1.64
CA SER A 72 9.61 -6.57 -1.60
C SER A 72 10.01 -6.89 -0.16
N PRO A 73 10.72 -8.01 0.08
CA PRO A 73 11.18 -8.42 1.41
C PRO A 73 12.03 -7.41 2.17
N ASP A 74 12.74 -6.53 1.46
CA ASP A 74 13.56 -5.45 2.02
C ASP A 74 12.75 -4.17 2.32
N GLY A 75 11.43 -4.18 2.09
CA GLY A 75 10.55 -3.04 2.35
C GLY A 75 10.53 -1.99 1.24
N THR A 76 11.13 -2.27 0.07
CA THR A 76 11.02 -1.39 -1.10
C THR A 76 9.59 -1.49 -1.67
N PRO A 77 8.89 -0.35 -1.88
CA PRO A 77 7.55 -0.37 -2.46
C PRO A 77 7.62 -0.74 -3.94
N LEU A 78 7.07 -1.89 -4.30
CA LEU A 78 6.92 -2.33 -5.69
C LEU A 78 5.70 -1.69 -6.35
N TRP A 79 4.62 -1.49 -5.58
CA TRP A 79 3.38 -0.94 -6.10
C TRP A 79 2.50 -0.35 -4.99
N PHE A 80 1.81 0.74 -5.30
CA PHE A 80 0.71 1.27 -4.48
C PHE A 80 -0.61 1.27 -5.26
N SER A 81 -1.70 0.98 -4.57
CA SER A 81 -3.03 1.01 -5.18
C SER A 81 -3.56 2.43 -5.35
N ARG A 82 -4.53 2.58 -6.27
CA ARG A 82 -5.49 3.69 -6.19
C ARG A 82 -6.20 3.65 -4.83
N ALA A 83 -6.62 4.82 -4.35
CA ALA A 83 -7.28 4.93 -3.06
C ALA A 83 -8.74 4.43 -3.14
N LEU A 84 -9.15 3.66 -2.15
CA LEU A 84 -10.54 3.24 -1.93
C LEU A 84 -11.13 3.92 -0.69
N PRO A 85 -12.46 3.93 -0.50
CA PRO A 85 -13.05 4.48 0.71
C PRO A 85 -12.52 3.78 1.98
N GLY A 86 -12.24 4.54 3.04
CA GLY A 86 -11.59 4.06 4.27
C GLY A 86 -12.33 2.96 5.05
N ARG A 87 -13.62 2.74 4.79
CA ARG A 87 -14.39 1.61 5.32
C ARG A 87 -14.08 0.28 4.64
N THR A 88 -13.49 0.32 3.44
CA THR A 88 -13.20 -0.88 2.65
C THR A 88 -12.24 -1.79 3.41
N HIS A 89 -12.65 -3.02 3.67
CA HIS A 89 -11.82 -4.02 4.33
C HIS A 89 -10.62 -4.39 3.45
N ASP A 90 -9.45 -4.62 4.05
CA ASP A 90 -8.20 -4.84 3.32
C ASP A 90 -8.27 -6.00 2.34
N LEU A 91 -8.85 -7.14 2.74
CA LEU A 91 -9.13 -8.25 1.82
C LEU A 91 -9.99 -7.84 0.61
N THR A 92 -11.00 -6.99 0.82
CA THR A 92 -11.86 -6.52 -0.27
C THR A 92 -11.08 -5.60 -1.21
N ALA A 93 -10.25 -4.71 -0.66
CA ALA A 93 -9.37 -3.84 -1.43
C ALA A 93 -8.37 -4.66 -2.27
N ALA A 94 -7.68 -5.63 -1.67
CA ALA A 94 -6.74 -6.49 -2.39
C ALA A 94 -7.40 -7.27 -3.52
N ARG A 95 -8.62 -7.78 -3.32
CA ARG A 95 -9.40 -8.43 -4.40
C ARG A 95 -9.80 -7.44 -5.49
N ALA A 96 -10.32 -6.28 -5.11
CA ALA A 96 -10.73 -5.23 -6.06
C ALA A 96 -9.57 -4.70 -6.91
N HIS A 97 -8.36 -4.74 -6.39
CA HIS A 97 -7.14 -4.37 -7.10
C HIS A 97 -6.45 -5.53 -7.82
N GLY A 98 -6.98 -6.76 -7.71
CA GLY A 98 -6.41 -7.93 -8.38
C GLY A 98 -5.12 -8.47 -7.77
N ILE A 99 -4.70 -8.00 -6.59
CA ILE A 99 -3.48 -8.47 -5.90
C ILE A 99 -3.54 -9.98 -5.69
N VAL A 100 -4.67 -10.46 -5.18
CA VAL A 100 -4.89 -11.89 -4.92
C VAL A 100 -4.69 -12.72 -6.19
N GLN A 101 -5.31 -12.32 -7.30
CA GLN A 101 -5.22 -13.05 -8.56
C GLN A 101 -3.84 -12.95 -9.20
N ALA A 102 -3.20 -11.78 -9.14
CA ALA A 102 -1.86 -11.59 -9.69
C ALA A 102 -0.82 -12.46 -8.98
N CYS A 103 -0.84 -12.50 -7.65
CA CYS A 103 0.07 -13.33 -6.86
C CYS A 103 -0.24 -14.82 -7.03
N LEU A 104 -1.51 -15.21 -7.11
CA LEU A 104 -1.89 -16.61 -7.37
C LEU A 104 -1.41 -17.09 -8.75
N THR A 105 -1.63 -16.30 -9.79
CA THR A 105 -1.25 -16.65 -11.18
C THR A 105 0.26 -16.86 -11.33
N ARG A 106 1.06 -16.18 -10.50
CA ARG A 106 2.52 -16.24 -10.51
C ARG A 106 3.10 -17.12 -9.40
N GLU A 107 2.26 -17.72 -8.56
CA GLU A 107 2.67 -18.54 -7.41
C GLU A 107 3.57 -17.80 -6.40
N ILE A 108 3.43 -16.48 -6.32
CA ILE A 108 4.17 -15.62 -5.39
C ILE A 108 3.56 -15.74 -3.99
N LEU A 109 4.39 -16.06 -2.99
CA LEU A 109 3.97 -16.08 -1.59
C LEU A 109 3.69 -14.66 -1.08
N VAL A 110 2.61 -14.46 -0.33
CA VAL A 110 2.26 -13.14 0.21
C VAL A 110 2.24 -13.17 1.73
N LEU A 111 3.06 -12.35 2.37
CA LEU A 111 3.00 -12.10 3.81
C LEU A 111 2.09 -10.90 4.07
N ALA A 112 0.96 -11.14 4.74
CA ALA A 112 -0.02 -10.10 5.00
C ALA A 112 -0.56 -10.16 6.44
N ASP A 113 -1.15 -9.06 6.91
CA ASP A 113 -1.75 -9.03 8.24
C ASP A 113 -3.02 -9.91 8.32
N ARG A 114 -3.63 -9.96 9.51
CA ARG A 114 -4.84 -10.75 9.73
C ARG A 114 -6.05 -10.28 8.90
N ALA A 115 -6.11 -9.03 8.48
CA ALA A 115 -7.20 -8.50 7.67
C ALA A 115 -7.24 -9.09 6.25
N TYR A 116 -6.23 -9.85 5.85
CA TYR A 116 -6.20 -10.61 4.59
C TYR A 116 -6.55 -12.09 4.76
N ARG A 117 -7.00 -12.52 5.95
CA ARG A 117 -7.38 -13.92 6.17
C ARG A 117 -8.46 -14.35 5.17
N GLY A 118 -8.21 -15.46 4.47
CA GLY A 118 -9.09 -15.94 3.39
C GLY A 118 -8.81 -15.34 2.01
N ALA A 119 -7.67 -14.65 1.82
CA ALA A 119 -7.24 -14.13 0.53
C ALA A 119 -6.97 -15.23 -0.50
N GLY A 120 -6.43 -16.39 -0.10
CA GLY A 120 -6.18 -17.51 -1.00
C GLY A 120 -4.96 -18.31 -0.63
N ALA A 121 -4.60 -19.28 -1.46
CA ALA A 121 -3.55 -20.26 -1.18
C ALA A 121 -2.14 -19.66 -1.05
N THR A 122 -1.87 -18.53 -1.70
CA THR A 122 -0.58 -17.84 -1.63
C THR A 122 -0.43 -16.91 -0.43
N PHE A 123 -1.52 -16.53 0.23
CA PHE A 123 -1.46 -15.61 1.37
C PHE A 123 -1.16 -16.35 2.68
N ARG A 124 -0.24 -15.78 3.46
CA ARG A 124 0.13 -16.20 4.80
C ARG A 124 -0.17 -15.07 5.75
N THR A 125 -1.05 -15.35 6.71
CA THR A 125 -1.48 -14.43 7.77
C THR A 125 -1.19 -15.06 9.12
N PRO A 126 -1.04 -14.27 10.20
CA PRO A 126 -0.81 -14.83 11.52
C PRO A 126 -2.00 -15.66 12.00
N TYR A 127 -1.73 -16.70 12.79
CA TYR A 127 -2.75 -17.46 13.50
C TYR A 127 -3.32 -16.63 14.65
N TYR A 128 -4.61 -16.80 14.91
CA TYR A 128 -5.28 -16.14 16.03
C TYR A 128 -6.27 -17.10 16.68
N ASN A 129 -6.23 -17.16 18.01
CA ASN A 129 -7.20 -17.84 18.84
C ASN A 129 -7.63 -16.89 19.98
N HIS A 130 -8.88 -17.02 20.46
CA HIS A 130 -9.36 -16.26 21.62
C HIS A 130 -8.79 -16.81 22.95
N HIS A 131 -8.19 -18.01 22.90
CA HIS A 131 -7.41 -18.62 23.97
C HIS A 131 -5.92 -18.63 23.63
N GLU A 132 -5.09 -19.15 24.53
CA GLU A 132 -3.66 -19.29 24.32
C GLU A 132 -3.35 -20.12 23.06
N LEU A 133 -2.42 -19.62 22.26
CA LEU A 133 -1.95 -20.31 21.06
C LEU A 133 -0.86 -21.32 21.48
N PRO A 134 -0.90 -22.57 20.98
CA PRO A 134 0.24 -23.48 21.08
C PRO A 134 1.57 -22.83 20.64
N GLU A 135 2.68 -23.21 21.27
CA GLU A 135 3.99 -22.59 21.06
C GLU A 135 4.42 -22.51 19.58
N HIS A 136 4.14 -23.55 18.80
CA HIS A 136 4.49 -23.57 17.37
C HIS A 136 3.75 -22.48 16.56
N TYR A 137 2.50 -22.16 16.91
CA TYR A 137 1.77 -21.05 16.29
C TYR A 137 2.26 -19.69 16.77
N GLN A 138 2.70 -19.58 18.03
CA GLN A 138 3.34 -18.38 18.52
C GLN A 138 4.66 -18.13 17.80
N GLN A 139 5.48 -19.17 17.60
CA GLN A 139 6.74 -19.10 16.86
C GLN A 139 6.48 -18.69 15.40
N TYR A 140 5.54 -19.34 14.73
CA TYR A 140 5.12 -18.93 13.38
C TYR A 140 4.71 -17.44 13.34
N ASN A 141 3.92 -16.96 14.31
CA ASN A 141 3.51 -15.56 14.34
C ASN A 141 4.69 -14.59 14.55
N ARG A 142 5.68 -14.99 15.37
CA ARG A 142 6.92 -14.20 15.55
C ARG A 142 7.72 -14.11 14.26
N ASP A 143 7.91 -15.24 13.58
CA ASP A 143 8.66 -15.28 12.32
C ASP A 143 7.92 -14.53 11.21
N HIS A 144 6.60 -14.71 11.13
CA HIS A 144 5.74 -13.98 10.22
C HIS A 144 5.83 -12.47 10.45
N ALA A 145 5.71 -12.01 11.70
CA ALA A 145 5.85 -10.59 12.03
C ALA A 145 7.24 -10.05 11.68
N ARG A 146 8.30 -10.79 11.98
CA ARG A 146 9.68 -10.42 11.64
C ARG A 146 9.90 -10.27 10.14
N LEU A 147 9.43 -11.22 9.34
CA LEU A 147 9.56 -11.19 7.89
C LEU A 147 8.70 -10.10 7.24
N ARG A 148 7.59 -9.72 7.88
CA ARG A 148 6.66 -8.70 7.37
C ARG A 148 7.03 -7.27 7.80
N ALA A 149 7.75 -7.10 8.90
CA ALA A 149 8.15 -5.79 9.44
C ALA A 149 8.80 -4.85 8.40
N PRO A 150 9.66 -5.31 7.46
CA PRO A 150 10.17 -4.47 6.38
C PRO A 150 9.08 -3.76 5.55
N GLY A 151 7.93 -4.39 5.32
CA GLY A 151 6.85 -3.82 4.51
C GLY A 151 6.23 -2.55 5.11
N GLU A 152 6.36 -2.34 6.42
CA GLU A 152 5.92 -1.08 7.06
C GLU A 152 6.73 0.12 6.55
N ARG A 153 7.99 -0.10 6.13
CA ARG A 153 8.84 0.95 5.54
C ARG A 153 8.27 1.48 4.24
N ALA A 154 7.64 0.63 3.43
CA ALA A 154 7.03 1.05 2.16
C ALA A 154 5.97 2.13 2.40
N PHE A 155 5.10 1.95 3.40
CA PHE A 155 4.15 3.00 3.77
C PHE A 155 4.78 4.20 4.46
N ALA A 156 5.84 4.01 5.25
CA ALA A 156 6.57 5.12 5.84
C ALA A 156 7.13 6.05 4.75
N GLN A 157 7.68 5.48 3.67
CA GLN A 157 8.16 6.25 2.51
C GLN A 157 7.03 7.07 1.87
N LEU A 158 5.85 6.49 1.66
CA LEU A 158 4.70 7.23 1.14
C LEU A 158 4.27 8.35 2.10
N LYS A 159 4.15 8.05 3.41
CA LYS A 159 3.68 9.00 4.43
C LYS A 159 4.67 10.12 4.76
N ALA A 160 5.95 9.97 4.39
CA ALA A 160 6.95 11.03 4.51
C ALA A 160 6.62 12.25 3.62
N TRP A 161 5.83 12.06 2.56
CA TRP A 161 5.42 13.14 1.68
C TRP A 161 4.33 13.99 2.32
N LYS A 162 4.65 15.28 2.57
CA LYS A 162 3.73 16.24 3.20
C LYS A 162 2.39 16.39 2.48
N VAL A 163 2.33 16.09 1.18
CA VAL A 163 1.09 16.13 0.39
C VAL A 163 -0.01 15.22 0.95
N PHE A 164 0.36 14.15 1.67
CA PHE A 164 -0.61 13.23 2.31
C PHE A 164 -0.93 13.57 3.76
N SER A 165 -0.23 14.55 4.37
CA SER A 165 -0.44 14.91 5.78
C SER A 165 -1.74 15.68 6.04
N LYS A 166 -2.28 16.34 5.02
CA LYS A 166 -3.49 17.20 5.08
C LYS A 166 -4.29 17.13 3.78
N ALA A 167 -4.45 15.94 3.20
CA ALA A 167 -5.12 15.79 1.92
C ALA A 167 -6.59 16.24 2.00
N ARG A 168 -6.89 17.40 1.41
CA ARG A 168 -8.24 17.98 1.21
C ARG A 168 -8.70 17.80 -0.23
N CYS A 169 -8.68 16.57 -0.73
CA CYS A 169 -8.95 16.35 -2.14
C CYS A 169 -9.73 15.06 -2.43
N SER A 170 -10.35 15.03 -3.61
CA SER A 170 -11.15 13.89 -4.07
C SER A 170 -10.31 12.63 -4.20
N THR A 171 -10.97 11.47 -4.17
CA THR A 171 -10.32 10.15 -4.28
C THR A 171 -9.47 10.02 -5.54
N ASN A 172 -9.90 10.63 -6.65
CA ASN A 172 -9.16 10.64 -7.90
C ASN A 172 -7.87 11.46 -7.80
N ARG A 173 -7.88 12.60 -7.10
CA ARG A 173 -6.67 13.40 -6.92
C ARG A 173 -5.68 12.70 -5.99
N ILE A 174 -6.15 12.11 -4.89
CA ILE A 174 -5.28 11.31 -4.00
C ILE A 174 -4.67 10.14 -4.75
N SER A 175 -5.45 9.42 -5.56
CA SER A 175 -4.93 8.29 -6.35
C SER A 175 -3.83 8.72 -7.33
N ARG A 176 -4.00 9.86 -8.02
CA ARG A 176 -2.97 10.42 -8.90
C ARG A 176 -1.72 10.85 -8.13
N LEU A 177 -1.89 11.48 -6.97
CA LEU A 177 -0.77 11.86 -6.11
C LEU A 177 0.00 10.64 -5.61
N ILE A 178 -0.68 9.55 -5.23
CA ILE A 178 -0.04 8.29 -4.84
C ILE A 178 0.79 7.75 -6.00
N ALA A 179 0.23 7.68 -7.21
CA ALA A 179 0.94 7.21 -8.39
C ALA A 179 2.16 8.10 -8.71
N ALA A 180 2.00 9.42 -8.72
CA ALA A 180 3.10 10.34 -8.96
C ALA A 180 4.22 10.22 -7.93
N VAL A 181 3.86 10.14 -6.65
CA VAL A 181 4.84 9.93 -5.57
C VAL A 181 5.51 8.56 -5.68
N HIS A 182 4.77 7.52 -6.06
CA HIS A 182 5.33 6.20 -6.29
C HIS A 182 6.40 6.23 -7.40
N THR A 183 6.12 6.88 -8.53
CA THR A 183 7.10 7.11 -9.60
C THR A 183 8.35 7.80 -9.05
N LEU A 184 8.19 8.83 -8.21
CA LEU A 184 9.33 9.50 -7.61
C LEU A 184 10.09 8.60 -6.63
N ILE A 185 9.42 7.77 -5.83
CA ILE A 185 10.07 6.86 -4.89
C ILE A 185 10.95 5.83 -5.64
N ILE A 186 10.43 5.22 -6.71
CA ILE A 186 11.15 4.16 -7.44
C ILE A 186 12.25 4.71 -8.36
N HIS A 187 12.21 5.99 -8.73
CA HIS A 187 13.22 6.65 -9.57
C HIS A 187 14.12 7.63 -8.81
N SER A 188 13.91 7.83 -7.50
CA SER A 188 14.84 8.61 -6.70
C SER A 188 16.13 7.80 -6.58
N PRO A 189 17.31 8.39 -6.86
CA PRO A 189 18.56 7.72 -6.55
C PRO A 189 18.53 7.42 -5.04
N THR A 190 18.65 6.15 -4.67
CA THR A 190 19.00 5.80 -3.30
C THR A 190 20.22 6.63 -2.98
N THR A 191 20.15 7.46 -1.94
CA THR A 191 21.29 8.23 -1.45
C THR A 191 22.35 7.21 -1.04
N SER A 192 23.18 6.86 -2.01
CA SER A 192 24.27 5.91 -1.91
C SER A 192 25.50 6.76 -1.64
N GLU A 193 25.58 7.33 -0.45
CA GLU A 193 26.75 8.01 0.12
C GLU A 193 26.62 7.95 1.65
N ASN A 194 27.63 7.65 2.46
CA ASN A 194 29.01 7.23 2.24
C ASN A 194 29.55 6.76 3.61
N SER A 195 30.30 5.66 3.59
CA SER A 195 31.59 5.42 4.28
C SER A 195 31.80 5.81 5.75
N GLY A 196 32.23 4.82 6.54
CA GLY A 196 32.90 5.00 7.84
C GLY A 196 33.02 3.71 8.62
#